data_AF-A0A7J5QKA6-F1
#
_entry.id   AF-A0A7J5QKA6-F1
#
_cell.length_a   1.000
_cell.length_b   1.000
_cell.length_c   1.000
_cell.angle_alpha   90.00
_cell.angle_beta   90.00
_cell.angle_gamma   90.00
#
_symmetry.space_group_name_H-M   'P 1'
#
loop_
_entity.id
_entity.type
_entity.pdbx_description
1 polymer ?
#
loop_
_entity_poly.entity_id
_entity_poly.type
_entity_poly.pdbx_seq_one_letter_code
_entity_poly.pdbx_strand_id
1 'polypeptide(L)'
;MHNVEYKIENKGKKNMKEEKISCRTVRYREFPDLLFGTSQEDGPVYFDATHFIRVRGDACRHNVRDFRASFHHWITALTDVYGIDKENMIIRDEASGHLLIDECLALLFVVYIDPAFGAYLLERMSELLSGGFTVSDTWLVQTACLRFTKEELTQILGQHET
;
A
#
# COMPACT_ATOMS: atom_id res chain seq x y z
N MET A 1 -1.20 22.67 -52.40
CA MET A 1 -1.54 22.66 -50.96
C MET A 1 -2.33 21.40 -50.68
N HIS A 2 -1.71 20.40 -50.05
CA HIS A 2 -2.38 19.15 -49.65
C HIS A 2 -2.99 19.36 -48.25
N ASN A 3 -4.32 19.29 -48.16
CA ASN A 3 -5.03 19.24 -46.89
C ASN A 3 -4.83 17.84 -46.28
N VAL A 4 -4.03 17.77 -45.22
CA VAL A 4 -3.93 16.58 -44.37
C VAL A 4 -5.00 16.72 -43.29
N GLU A 5 -6.10 15.97 -43.42
CA GLU A 5 -7.05 15.77 -42.34
C GLU A 5 -6.37 14.98 -41.22
N TYR A 6 -6.12 15.65 -40.09
CA TYR A 6 -5.78 14.97 -38.85
C TYR A 6 -7.02 14.24 -38.35
N LYS A 7 -7.05 12.91 -38.53
CA LYS A 7 -7.96 12.05 -37.77
C LYS A 7 -7.53 12.11 -36.30
N ILE A 8 -8.27 12.86 -35.51
CA ILE A 8 -8.23 12.74 -34.05
C ILE A 8 -8.91 11.40 -33.72
N GLU A 9 -8.10 10.36 -33.52
CA GLU A 9 -8.59 9.14 -32.89
C GLU A 9 -9.03 9.49 -31.47
N ASN A 10 -10.36 9.51 -31.26
CA ASN A 10 -10.94 9.43 -29.93
C ASN A 10 -10.50 8.07 -29.35
N LYS A 11 -9.39 8.05 -28.61
CA LYS A 11 -9.07 6.95 -27.70
C LYS A 11 -10.24 6.87 -26.73
N GLY A 12 -11.17 5.95 -26.99
CA GLY A 12 -12.31 5.69 -26.12
C GLY A 12 -11.83 5.56 -24.69
N LYS A 13 -12.61 6.10 -23.74
CA LYS A 13 -12.41 5.82 -22.31
C LYS A 13 -12.25 4.31 -22.15
N LYS A 14 -11.02 3.84 -21.96
CA LYS A 14 -10.80 2.44 -21.61
C LYS A 14 -11.47 2.25 -20.26
N ASN A 15 -12.46 1.37 -20.22
CA ASN A 15 -13.09 1.01 -18.96
C ASN A 15 -12.01 0.42 -18.03
N MET A 16 -12.11 0.73 -16.75
CA MET A 16 -11.21 0.17 -15.74
C MET A 16 -11.36 -1.34 -15.74
N LYS A 17 -10.24 -2.05 -15.61
CA LYS A 17 -10.25 -3.52 -15.51
C LYS A 17 -11.07 -3.95 -14.29
N GLU A 18 -11.90 -4.97 -14.48
CA GLU A 18 -12.71 -5.56 -13.42
C GLU A 18 -12.29 -7.02 -13.24
N GLU A 19 -12.15 -7.45 -11.99
CA GLU A 19 -11.88 -8.84 -11.63
C GLU A 19 -12.59 -9.18 -10.32
N LYS A 20 -12.87 -10.46 -10.07
CA LYS A 20 -13.44 -10.90 -8.79
C LYS A 20 -12.33 -11.34 -7.83
N ILE A 21 -11.99 -10.50 -6.86
CA ILE A 21 -10.90 -10.76 -5.90
C ILE A 21 -11.38 -10.51 -4.47
N SER A 22 -11.31 -11.55 -3.63
CA SER A 22 -11.66 -11.42 -2.21
C SER A 22 -10.42 -11.05 -1.38
N CYS A 23 -10.34 -9.80 -0.95
CA CYS A 23 -9.29 -9.33 -0.05
C CYS A 23 -9.62 -9.72 1.41
N ARG A 24 -8.84 -10.64 1.97
CA ARG A 24 -9.01 -11.14 3.36
C ARG A 24 -7.69 -11.36 4.10
N THR A 25 -6.57 -11.32 3.39
CA THR A 25 -5.28 -11.70 3.93
C THR A 25 -4.64 -10.49 4.62
N VAL A 26 -4.29 -10.64 5.89
CA VAL A 26 -3.48 -9.67 6.63
C VAL A 26 -2.01 -9.95 6.36
N ARG A 27 -1.28 -8.98 5.83
CA ARG A 27 0.18 -9.09 5.58
C ARG A 27 0.99 -8.23 6.53
N TYR A 28 0.64 -6.97 6.66
CA TYR A 28 1.30 -6.05 7.57
C TYR A 28 0.56 -6.05 8.91
N ARG A 29 1.15 -6.66 9.94
CA ARG A 29 0.52 -6.71 11.28
C ARG A 29 0.32 -5.32 11.90
N GLU A 30 1.12 -4.35 11.49
CA GLU A 30 0.97 -2.93 11.85
C GLU A 30 -0.26 -2.28 11.21
N PHE A 31 -0.70 -2.82 10.07
CA PHE A 31 -1.89 -2.37 9.33
C PHE A 31 -2.82 -3.57 9.07
N PRO A 32 -3.45 -4.13 10.13
CA PRO A 32 -4.29 -5.32 9.98
C PRO A 32 -5.51 -5.08 9.08
N ASP A 33 -5.93 -3.82 8.94
CA ASP A 33 -7.04 -3.41 8.08
C ASP A 33 -6.65 -3.27 6.60
N LEU A 34 -5.34 -3.34 6.27
CA LEU A 34 -4.88 -3.34 4.89
C LEU A 34 -4.96 -4.77 4.35
N LEU A 35 -6.15 -5.13 3.87
CA LEU A 35 -6.46 -6.49 3.42
C LEU A 35 -6.01 -6.74 1.98
N PHE A 36 -5.35 -7.87 1.76
CA PHE A 36 -4.85 -8.31 0.46
C PHE A 36 -5.63 -9.50 -0.09
N GLY A 37 -5.66 -9.60 -1.42
CA GLY A 37 -6.21 -10.71 -2.19
C GLY A 37 -5.39 -10.97 -3.45
N THR A 38 -5.39 -12.21 -3.91
CA THR A 38 -4.67 -12.63 -5.12
C THR A 38 -5.67 -12.87 -6.26
N SER A 39 -5.35 -12.39 -7.45
CA SER A 39 -6.09 -12.74 -8.66
C SER A 39 -5.74 -14.17 -9.06
N GLN A 40 -6.71 -15.09 -8.99
CA GLN A 40 -6.49 -16.52 -9.28
C GLN A 40 -5.32 -17.13 -8.49
N GLU A 41 -4.92 -18.37 -8.78
CA GLU A 41 -3.74 -19.00 -8.18
C GLU A 41 -2.48 -18.47 -8.88
N ASP A 42 -1.47 -18.05 -8.11
CA ASP A 42 -0.20 -17.45 -8.59
C ASP A 42 -0.29 -16.14 -9.39
N GLY A 43 -1.45 -15.49 -9.45
CA GLY A 43 -1.59 -14.21 -10.14
C GLY A 43 -1.22 -12.97 -9.31
N PRO A 44 -1.46 -11.76 -9.85
CA PRO A 44 -1.11 -10.52 -9.19
C PRO A 44 -1.88 -10.33 -7.88
N VAL A 45 -1.23 -9.66 -6.93
CA VAL A 45 -1.78 -9.39 -5.60
C VAL A 45 -2.22 -7.93 -5.52
N TYR A 46 -3.40 -7.73 -4.97
CA TYR A 46 -3.98 -6.42 -4.74
C TYR A 46 -4.36 -6.24 -3.27
N PHE A 47 -4.42 -4.98 -2.82
CA PHE A 47 -5.05 -4.61 -1.55
C PHE A 47 -6.33 -3.81 -1.78
N ASP A 48 -7.28 -3.93 -0.85
CA ASP A 48 -8.55 -3.20 -0.89
C ASP A 48 -8.40 -1.77 -0.37
N ALA A 49 -8.10 -0.85 -1.29
CA ALA A 49 -7.94 0.56 -1.00
C ALA A 49 -9.25 1.22 -0.53
N THR A 50 -10.39 0.74 -1.02
CA THR A 50 -11.71 1.29 -0.64
C THR A 50 -12.04 0.95 0.80
N HIS A 51 -11.81 -0.31 1.20
CA HIS A 51 -11.95 -0.73 2.59
C HIS A 51 -10.98 0.05 3.48
N PHE A 52 -9.71 0.15 3.09
CA PHE A 52 -8.71 0.84 3.91
C PHE A 52 -9.01 2.33 4.14
N ILE A 53 -9.49 3.05 3.11
CA ILE A 53 -9.97 4.43 3.27
C ILE A 53 -11.14 4.50 4.26
N ARG A 54 -12.09 3.57 4.19
CA ARG A 54 -13.28 3.59 5.07
C ARG A 54 -12.93 3.37 6.54
N VAL A 55 -11.95 2.51 6.82
CA VAL A 55 -11.60 2.10 8.19
C VAL A 55 -10.52 2.96 8.83
N ARG A 56 -9.57 3.50 8.04
CA ARG A 56 -8.41 4.26 8.56
C ARG A 56 -8.29 5.67 7.98
N GLY A 57 -8.97 5.95 6.88
CA GLY A 57 -8.89 7.24 6.20
C GLY A 57 -10.01 8.21 6.57
N ASP A 58 -10.20 9.18 5.68
CA ASP A 58 -11.20 10.23 5.75
C ASP A 58 -11.76 10.38 4.34
N ALA A 59 -12.99 9.96 4.12
CA ALA A 59 -13.61 9.92 2.79
C ALA A 59 -13.76 11.32 2.14
N CYS A 60 -13.70 12.40 2.92
CA CYS A 60 -13.71 13.77 2.41
C CYS A 60 -12.34 14.20 1.84
N ARG A 61 -11.26 13.52 2.26
CA ARG A 61 -9.88 13.88 1.92
C ARG A 61 -9.17 12.83 1.08
N HIS A 62 -9.57 11.57 1.25
CA HIS A 62 -8.87 10.42 0.71
C HIS A 62 -9.72 9.73 -0.34
N ASN A 63 -9.18 9.66 -1.55
CA ASN A 63 -9.73 8.85 -2.63
C ASN A 63 -8.62 8.41 -3.57
N VAL A 64 -8.87 7.32 -4.30
CA VAL A 64 -7.87 6.71 -5.18
C VAL A 64 -7.45 7.64 -6.33
N ARG A 65 -8.34 8.51 -6.82
CA ARG A 65 -7.99 9.47 -7.88
C ARG A 65 -6.94 10.45 -7.40
N ASP A 66 -7.13 11.03 -6.22
CA ASP A 66 -6.21 12.03 -5.67
C ASP A 66 -4.91 11.37 -5.21
N PHE A 67 -4.94 10.14 -4.67
CA PHE A 67 -3.73 9.32 -4.45
C PHE A 67 -2.87 9.22 -5.73
N ARG A 68 -3.49 8.86 -6.86
CA ARG A 68 -2.76 8.73 -8.14
C ARG A 68 -2.13 10.04 -8.59
N ALA A 69 -2.82 11.17 -8.36
CA ALA A 69 -2.31 12.48 -8.72
C ALA A 69 -1.12 12.87 -7.83
N SER A 70 -1.26 12.72 -6.52
CA SER A 70 -0.22 13.07 -5.54
C SER A 70 1.05 12.22 -5.68
N PHE A 71 0.92 10.96 -6.10
CA PHE A 71 2.03 10.01 -6.20
C PHE A 71 2.38 9.59 -7.64
N HIS A 72 2.01 10.40 -8.64
CA HIS A 72 2.15 10.04 -10.06
C HIS A 72 3.58 9.60 -10.46
N HIS A 73 4.60 10.32 -9.98
CA HIS A 73 6.00 10.00 -10.29
C HIS A 73 6.43 8.66 -9.69
N TRP A 74 6.05 8.39 -8.44
CA TRP A 74 6.33 7.13 -7.76
C TRP A 74 5.62 5.96 -8.44
N ILE A 75 4.34 6.12 -8.75
CA ILE A 75 3.55 5.09 -9.43
C ILE A 75 4.17 4.77 -10.80
N THR A 76 4.58 5.79 -11.56
CA THR A 76 5.23 5.59 -12.86
C THR A 76 6.56 4.85 -12.70
N ALA A 77 7.40 5.24 -11.75
CA ALA A 77 8.66 4.53 -11.50
C ALA A 77 8.45 3.06 -11.10
N LEU A 78 7.48 2.78 -10.22
CA LEU A 78 7.18 1.41 -9.77
C LEU A 78 6.57 0.56 -10.90
N THR A 79 5.73 1.16 -11.75
CA THR A 79 5.22 0.53 -12.99
C THR A 79 6.38 0.04 -13.84
N ASP A 80 7.39 0.88 -14.06
CA ASP A 80 8.54 0.55 -14.91
C ASP A 80 9.46 -0.49 -14.25
N VAL A 81 9.71 -0.37 -12.94
CA VAL A 81 10.58 -1.28 -12.18
C VAL A 81 10.01 -2.71 -12.14
N TYR A 82 8.71 -2.85 -11.92
CA TYR A 82 8.05 -4.16 -11.81
C TYR A 82 7.48 -4.68 -13.13
N GLY A 83 7.53 -3.88 -14.21
CA GLY A 83 7.00 -4.27 -15.52
C GLY A 83 5.47 -4.49 -15.51
N ILE A 84 4.75 -3.76 -14.65
CA ILE A 84 3.30 -3.90 -14.48
C ILE A 84 2.61 -2.84 -15.33
N ASP A 85 1.69 -3.22 -16.21
CA ASP A 85 0.93 -2.23 -16.99
C ASP A 85 0.13 -1.29 -16.08
N LYS A 86 0.09 0.02 -16.42
CA LYS A 86 -0.66 1.03 -15.65
C LYS A 86 -2.15 0.71 -15.48
N GLU A 87 -2.71 -0.07 -16.39
CA GLU A 87 -4.11 -0.51 -16.34
C GLU A 87 -4.35 -1.64 -15.33
N ASN A 88 -3.30 -2.38 -14.99
CA ASN A 88 -3.31 -3.42 -13.95
C ASN A 88 -2.97 -2.84 -12.58
N MET A 89 -2.44 -1.62 -12.47
CA MET A 89 -2.12 -1.03 -11.15
C MET A 89 -3.34 -0.81 -10.26
N ILE A 90 -4.50 -0.54 -10.86
CA ILE A 90 -5.73 -0.22 -10.15
C ILE A 90 -6.89 -0.83 -10.91
N ILE A 91 -7.62 -1.71 -10.24
CA ILE A 91 -8.73 -2.47 -10.80
C ILE A 91 -9.98 -2.29 -9.94
N ARG A 92 -11.13 -2.74 -10.45
CA ARG A 92 -12.37 -2.84 -9.69
C ARG A 92 -12.64 -4.28 -9.30
N ASP A 93 -12.99 -4.52 -8.05
CA ASP A 93 -13.61 -5.78 -7.67
C ASP A 93 -15.04 -5.86 -8.24
N GLU A 94 -15.33 -6.90 -9.02
CA GLU A 94 -16.63 -7.11 -9.66
C GLU A 94 -17.78 -7.26 -8.66
N ALA A 95 -17.52 -7.87 -7.49
CA ALA A 95 -18.57 -8.21 -6.54
C ALA A 95 -18.99 -7.04 -5.64
N SER A 96 -18.02 -6.28 -5.16
CA SER A 96 -18.23 -5.16 -4.21
C SER A 96 -18.19 -3.78 -4.87
N GLY A 97 -17.63 -3.70 -6.10
CA GLY A 97 -17.33 -2.44 -6.75
C GLY A 97 -16.15 -1.67 -6.13
N HIS A 98 -15.46 -2.25 -5.14
CA HIS A 98 -14.30 -1.63 -4.50
C HIS A 98 -13.15 -1.45 -5.49
N LEU A 99 -12.37 -0.39 -5.28
CA LEU A 99 -11.10 -0.19 -5.96
C LEU A 99 -10.01 -0.98 -5.25
N LEU A 100 -9.34 -1.84 -6.00
CA LEU A 100 -8.18 -2.60 -5.55
C LEU A 100 -6.93 -2.04 -6.22
N ILE A 101 -5.82 -1.99 -5.49
CA ILE A 101 -4.55 -1.42 -5.95
C ILE A 101 -3.47 -2.48 -5.82
N ASP A 102 -2.59 -2.56 -6.81
CA ASP A 102 -1.45 -3.48 -6.82
C ASP A 102 -0.59 -3.35 -5.54
N GLU A 103 -0.15 -4.48 -5.01
CA GLU A 103 0.58 -4.55 -3.74
C GLU A 103 1.84 -3.69 -3.68
N CYS A 104 2.49 -3.43 -4.82
CA CYS A 104 3.72 -2.62 -4.84
C CYS A 104 3.48 -1.17 -4.36
N LEU A 105 2.22 -0.71 -4.41
CA LEU A 105 1.81 0.62 -3.95
C LEU A 105 1.28 0.63 -2.51
N ALA A 106 1.25 -0.51 -1.81
CA ALA A 106 0.59 -0.65 -0.51
C ALA A 106 1.15 0.32 0.55
N LEU A 107 2.46 0.33 0.78
CA LEU A 107 3.06 1.23 1.78
C LEU A 107 2.94 2.70 1.37
N LEU A 108 3.01 3.00 0.07
CA LEU A 108 2.80 4.35 -0.44
C LEU A 108 1.37 4.84 -0.20
N PHE A 109 0.40 3.93 -0.32
CA PHE A 109 -0.99 4.21 0.00
C PHE A 109 -1.21 4.41 1.50
N VAL A 110 -0.50 3.67 2.36
CA VAL A 110 -0.50 3.94 3.81
C VAL A 110 0.04 5.35 4.08
N VAL A 111 1.15 5.76 3.45
CA VAL A 111 1.69 7.13 3.57
C VAL A 111 0.70 8.20 3.11
N TYR A 112 -0.10 7.91 2.08
CA TYR A 112 -1.16 8.82 1.64
C TYR A 112 -2.26 9.02 2.70
N ILE A 113 -2.63 7.96 3.40
CA ILE A 113 -3.66 8.00 4.46
C ILE A 113 -3.10 8.56 5.78
N ASP A 114 -1.87 8.18 6.12
CA ASP A 114 -1.16 8.57 7.33
C ASP A 114 0.25 9.08 6.97
N PRO A 115 0.41 10.40 6.74
CA PRO A 115 1.71 10.98 6.42
C PRO A 115 2.77 10.82 7.51
N ALA A 116 2.38 10.63 8.78
CA ALA A 116 3.34 10.42 9.87
C ALA A 116 4.06 9.08 9.72
N PHE A 117 3.37 8.06 9.19
CA PHE A 117 3.99 6.80 8.81
C PHE A 117 5.08 6.99 7.72
N GLY A 118 4.94 8.00 6.86
CA GLY A 118 5.97 8.34 5.88
C GLY A 118 7.29 8.77 6.52
N ALA A 119 7.25 9.51 7.63
CA ALA A 119 8.44 9.86 8.39
C ALA A 119 9.09 8.62 9.00
N TYR A 120 8.28 7.74 9.61
CA TYR A 120 8.74 6.45 10.13
C TYR A 120 9.42 5.60 9.05
N LEU A 121 8.82 5.49 7.85
CA LEU A 121 9.41 4.75 6.73
C LEU A 121 10.79 5.29 6.33
N LEU A 122 10.94 6.61 6.27
CA LEU A 122 12.22 7.25 5.97
C LEU A 122 13.27 7.01 7.06
N GLU A 123 12.88 7.04 8.33
CA GLU A 123 13.76 6.73 9.45
C GLU A 123 14.23 5.27 9.43
N ARG A 124 13.33 4.30 9.20
CA ARG A 124 13.69 2.88 9.08
C ARG A 124 14.61 2.62 7.89
N MET A 125 14.40 3.32 6.77
CA MET A 125 15.32 3.25 5.62
C MET A 125 16.68 3.89 5.92
N SER A 126 16.72 5.01 6.64
CA SER A 126 17.97 5.64 7.08
C SER A 126 18.76 4.72 8.02
N GLU A 127 18.08 4.09 8.97
CA GLU A 127 18.65 3.10 9.88
C GLU A 127 19.20 1.89 9.12
N LEU A 128 18.45 1.35 8.15
CA LEU A 128 18.91 0.26 7.29
C LEU A 128 20.19 0.65 6.53
N LEU A 129 20.24 1.84 5.95
CA LEU A 129 21.37 2.29 5.14
C LEU A 129 22.60 2.67 5.98
N SER A 130 22.43 3.06 7.24
CA SER A 130 23.53 3.44 8.13
C SER A 130 24.04 2.28 9.00
N GLY A 131 23.13 1.43 9.49
CA GLY A 131 23.43 0.32 10.40
C GLY A 131 23.43 -1.07 9.74
N GLY A 132 22.93 -1.20 8.51
CA GLY A 132 22.91 -2.44 7.73
C GLY A 132 21.70 -3.35 7.99
N PHE A 133 20.86 -3.05 8.98
CA PHE A 133 19.59 -3.73 9.23
C PHE A 133 18.60 -2.77 9.90
N THR A 134 17.30 -3.05 9.79
CA THR A 134 16.22 -2.35 10.51
C THR A 134 15.14 -3.36 10.88
N VAL A 135 14.37 -3.09 11.94
CA VAL A 135 13.30 -3.95 12.42
C VAL A 135 12.07 -3.08 12.73
N SER A 136 10.87 -3.59 12.48
CA SER A 136 9.63 -2.89 12.85
C SER A 136 9.46 -2.81 14.37
N ASP A 137 9.22 -1.61 14.90
CA ASP A 137 8.95 -1.39 16.32
C ASP A 137 7.74 -2.18 16.81
N THR A 138 6.67 -2.19 16.01
CA THR A 138 5.46 -2.98 16.28
C THR A 138 5.79 -4.47 16.37
N TRP A 139 6.63 -4.98 15.46
CA TRP A 139 7.05 -6.39 15.49
C TRP A 139 7.90 -6.70 16.73
N LEU A 140 8.82 -5.82 17.13
CA LEU A 140 9.64 -5.99 18.34
C LEU A 140 8.76 -6.09 19.57
N VAL A 141 7.81 -5.16 19.74
CA VAL A 141 6.88 -5.15 20.87
C VAL A 141 6.02 -6.41 20.87
N GLN A 142 5.45 -6.80 19.73
CA GLN A 142 4.64 -8.02 19.63
C GLN A 142 5.46 -9.26 19.97
N THR A 143 6.69 -9.36 19.48
CA THR A 143 7.57 -10.51 19.72
C THR A 143 8.04 -10.57 21.16
N ALA A 144 8.30 -9.42 21.79
CA ALA A 144 8.60 -9.34 23.22
C ALA A 144 7.42 -9.83 24.06
N CYS A 145 6.21 -9.36 23.76
CA CYS A 145 4.97 -9.77 24.46
C CYS A 145 4.61 -11.25 24.27
N LEU A 146 5.16 -11.94 23.26
CA LEU A 146 4.99 -13.39 23.11
C LEU A 146 5.92 -14.20 24.02
N ARG A 147 6.98 -13.58 24.56
CA ARG A 147 8.02 -14.26 25.33
C ARG A 147 8.05 -13.85 26.79
N PHE A 148 7.63 -12.63 27.09
CA PHE A 148 7.72 -12.05 28.43
C PHE A 148 6.36 -11.54 28.89
N THR A 149 6.12 -11.64 30.19
CA THR A 149 5.03 -10.89 30.83
C THR A 149 5.40 -9.42 30.94
N LYS A 150 4.40 -8.59 31.26
CA LYS A 150 4.62 -7.16 31.50
C LYS A 150 5.56 -6.96 32.70
N GLU A 151 5.40 -7.75 33.75
CA GLU A 151 6.20 -7.68 34.96
C GLU A 151 7.67 -8.02 34.68
N GLU A 152 7.93 -9.07 33.90
CA GLU A 152 9.28 -9.46 33.47
C GLU A 152 9.95 -8.36 32.64
N LEU A 153 9.23 -7.77 31.67
CA LEU A 153 9.75 -6.66 30.87
C LEU A 153 10.11 -5.44 31.73
N THR A 154 9.24 -5.04 32.67
CA THR A 154 9.51 -3.91 33.56
C THR A 154 10.73 -4.17 34.45
N GLN A 155 10.90 -5.39 34.96
CA GLN A 155 12.05 -5.75 35.77
C GLN A 155 13.36 -5.69 34.98
N ILE A 156 13.35 -6.19 33.74
CA ILE A 156 14.52 -6.12 32.83
C ILE A 156 14.87 -4.66 32.54
N LEU A 157 13.88 -3.83 32.23
CA LEU A 157 14.10 -2.41 31.96
C LEU A 157 14.75 -1.69 33.16
N GLY A 158 14.28 -1.93 34.38
CA GLY A 158 14.86 -1.33 35.59
C GLY A 158 16.29 -1.80 35.90
N GLN A 159 16.77 -2.90 35.32
CA GLN A 159 18.16 -3.36 35.45
C GLN A 159 19.10 -2.74 34.40
N HIS A 160 18.54 -2.21 33.31
CA HIS A 160 19.28 -1.66 32.17
C HIS A 160 19.10 -0.16 31.98
N GLU A 161 18.29 0.51 32.82
CA GLU A 161 18.32 1.97 32.95
C GLU A 161 19.72 2.40 33.45
N THR A 162 20.55 2.88 32.53
CA THR A 162 21.82 3.60 32.80
C THR A 162 21.60 5.08 32.98
#